data_AF-A0A2A4AIK0-F1
#
_entry.id   AF-A0A2A4AIK0-F1
#
_cell.length_a   1.000
_cell.length_b   1.000
_cell.length_c   1.000
_cell.angle_alpha   90.00
_cell.angle_beta   90.00
_cell.angle_gamma   90.00
#
_symmetry.space_group_name_H-M   'P 1'
#
loop_
_entity.id
_entity.type
_entity.pdbx_description
1 polymer ?
#
loop_
_entity_poly.entity_id
_entity_poly.type
_entity_poly.pdbx_seq_one_letter_code
_entity_poly.pdbx_strand_id
1 'polypeptide(L)'
;MDNSQENKTIYIAIAVAVLALIALVGGSILAMRMLGGAKENAQSQLAPLAEAPATESTAQESAEPKSSDNSKSKVTEAATLTKTVEQTVTQQYTAPAPTKSNPGLPAGFNPATVACDGHGVLIVDSVVAGSPEEALPQLERSVAAYPGAEYYNPGICPSVRGEVAEGKVYPVAIDYGCDTDALCSAASRLGGNPRIMSNRAEFLSPC
;
A
#
# COMPACT_ATOMS: atom_id res chain seq x y z
N MET A 1 6.07 -25.18 46.02
CA MET A 1 5.96 -23.70 45.87
C MET A 1 5.34 -23.47 44.52
N ASP A 2 4.07 -23.10 44.54
CA ASP A 2 3.14 -23.19 43.41
C ASP A 2 3.36 -22.10 42.36
N ASN A 3 3.85 -22.48 41.17
CA ASN A 3 3.96 -21.60 39.98
C ASN A 3 2.61 -20.98 39.55
N SER A 4 1.49 -21.49 40.07
CA SER A 4 0.15 -20.94 39.82
C SER A 4 -0.21 -19.75 40.71
N GLN A 5 0.60 -19.40 41.71
CA GLN A 5 0.35 -18.21 42.54
C GLN A 5 1.08 -16.96 41.99
N GLU A 6 2.24 -17.16 41.37
CA GLU A 6 3.02 -16.07 40.76
C GLU A 6 2.34 -15.51 39.51
N ASN A 7 1.79 -16.36 38.63
CA ASN A 7 1.09 -15.89 37.43
C ASN A 7 -0.18 -15.07 37.78
N LYS A 8 -0.93 -15.46 38.81
CA LYS A 8 -2.14 -14.78 39.25
C LYS A 8 -1.83 -13.38 39.77
N THR A 9 -0.73 -13.24 40.50
CA THR A 9 -0.28 -11.94 41.03
C THR A 9 0.16 -11.02 39.90
N ILE A 10 0.87 -11.56 38.90
CA ILE A 10 1.28 -10.80 37.70
C ILE A 10 0.06 -10.33 36.88
N TYR A 11 -0.92 -11.21 36.64
CA TYR A 11 -2.13 -10.84 35.89
C TYR A 11 -2.96 -9.76 36.59
N ILE A 12 -3.09 -9.84 37.92
CA ILE A 12 -3.81 -8.82 38.71
C ILE A 12 -3.08 -7.48 38.62
N ALA A 13 -1.74 -7.46 38.73
CA ALA A 13 -0.96 -6.23 38.61
C ALA A 13 -1.10 -5.58 37.23
N ILE A 14 -1.05 -6.37 36.14
CA ILE A 14 -1.25 -5.89 34.78
C ILE A 14 -2.67 -5.33 34.59
N ALA A 15 -3.70 -6.04 35.09
CA ALA A 15 -5.09 -5.59 34.97
C ALA A 15 -5.35 -4.25 35.69
N VAL A 16 -4.76 -4.05 36.87
CA VAL A 16 -4.86 -2.77 37.60
C VAL A 16 -4.15 -1.63 36.86
N ALA A 17 -2.97 -1.89 36.30
CA ALA A 17 -2.23 -0.90 35.52
C ALA A 17 -2.99 -0.46 34.25
N VAL A 18 -3.61 -1.41 33.54
CA VAL A 18 -4.41 -1.13 32.34
C VAL A 18 -5.67 -0.31 32.70
N LEU A 19 -6.36 -0.64 33.79
CA LEU A 19 -7.53 0.12 34.24
C LEU A 19 -7.18 1.57 34.64
N ALA A 20 -6.03 1.79 35.28
CA ALA A 20 -5.56 3.13 35.61
C ALA A 20 -5.25 3.98 34.36
N LEU A 21 -4.69 3.36 33.30
CA LEU A 21 -4.44 4.04 32.03
C LEU A 21 -5.73 4.38 31.28
N ILE A 22 -6.73 3.50 31.30
CA ILE A 22 -8.03 3.77 30.66
C ILE A 22 -8.74 4.96 31.35
N ALA A 23 -8.64 5.08 32.67
CA ALA A 23 -9.21 6.21 33.41
C ALA A 23 -8.53 7.56 33.08
N LEU A 24 -7.24 7.54 32.72
CA LEU A 24 -6.51 8.76 32.32
C LEU A 24 -6.85 9.22 30.90
N VAL A 25 -7.22 8.31 30.00
CA VAL A 25 -7.55 8.63 28.60
C VAL A 25 -9.06 8.84 28.39
N GLY A 26 -9.92 8.22 29.21
CA GLY A 26 -11.39 8.29 29.09
C GLY A 26 -12.05 9.56 29.64
N GLY A 27 -11.30 10.49 30.24
CA GLY A 27 -11.86 11.64 30.96
C GLY A 27 -12.19 12.90 30.15
N SER A 28 -12.04 12.92 28.81
CA SER A 28 -12.10 14.18 28.04
C SER A 28 -13.20 14.30 26.97
N ILE A 29 -14.13 13.36 26.85
CA ILE A 29 -15.23 13.46 25.86
C ILE A 29 -16.61 13.43 26.53
N LEU A 30 -16.90 14.37 27.45
CA LEU A 30 -18.31 14.65 27.81
C LEU A 30 -18.59 16.06 28.38
N ALA A 31 -17.71 17.05 28.23
CA ALA A 31 -17.93 18.38 28.83
C ALA A 31 -18.08 19.55 27.83
N MET A 32 -18.35 19.29 26.54
CA MET A 32 -18.48 20.38 25.54
C MET A 32 -19.77 20.31 24.70
N ARG A 33 -20.90 20.03 25.35
CA ARG A 33 -22.23 20.27 24.79
C ARG A 33 -23.21 20.73 25.85
N MET A 34 -23.05 21.96 26.36
CA MET A 34 -24.16 22.77 26.90
C MET A 34 -23.71 24.25 27.02
N LEU A 35 -24.02 25.04 25.99
CA LEU A 35 -24.23 26.50 25.92
C LEU A 35 -24.01 26.86 24.43
N GLY A 36 -25.00 27.15 23.59
CA GLY A 36 -26.23 27.87 23.86
C GLY A 36 -26.15 29.24 23.19
N GLY A 37 -26.75 29.35 22.00
CA GLY A 37 -27.15 30.61 21.37
C GLY A 37 -26.23 31.08 20.24
N ALA A 38 -26.71 31.74 19.20
CA ALA A 38 -28.05 32.00 18.71
C ALA A 38 -27.87 32.62 17.30
N LYS A 39 -28.93 32.62 16.50
CA LYS A 39 -29.18 33.50 15.35
C LYS A 39 -28.37 33.29 14.08
N GLU A 40 -28.85 33.57 12.88
CA GLU A 40 -30.17 33.73 12.28
C GLU A 40 -29.86 33.72 10.77
N ASN A 41 -30.76 33.08 10.04
CA ASN A 41 -31.09 33.23 8.63
C ASN A 41 -30.51 34.46 7.88
N ALA A 42 -29.82 34.23 6.76
CA ALA A 42 -29.84 35.16 5.62
C ALA A 42 -29.43 34.46 4.31
N GLN A 43 -30.45 34.02 3.61
CA GLN A 43 -30.49 33.66 2.20
C GLN A 43 -30.55 34.93 1.33
N SER A 44 -29.65 35.11 0.37
CA SER A 44 -29.83 35.79 -0.95
C SER A 44 -28.48 35.81 -1.65
N GLN A 45 -28.25 35.10 -2.76
CA GLN A 45 -28.78 35.29 -4.12
C GLN A 45 -28.44 36.65 -4.76
N LEU A 46 -27.88 36.54 -5.98
CA LEU A 46 -27.76 37.54 -7.07
C LEU A 46 -26.65 38.60 -6.87
N ALA A 47 -25.85 39.02 -7.84
CA ALA A 47 -25.50 38.65 -9.22
C ALA A 47 -24.30 39.58 -9.62
N PRO A 48 -23.72 39.46 -10.83
CA PRO A 48 -22.38 39.95 -11.21
C PRO A 48 -22.38 41.37 -11.82
N LEU A 49 -21.21 41.78 -12.34
CA LEU A 49 -20.88 42.87 -13.31
C LEU A 49 -19.76 43.76 -12.74
N ALA A 50 -18.55 43.66 -13.31
CA ALA A 50 -17.96 44.67 -14.20
C ALA A 50 -16.77 45.31 -13.45
N GLU A 51 -15.64 45.75 -14.01
CA GLU A 51 -15.16 45.97 -15.36
C GLU A 51 -13.62 46.07 -15.21
N ALA A 52 -12.87 45.65 -16.24
CA ALA A 52 -11.45 45.98 -16.34
C ALA A 52 -11.25 47.49 -16.60
N PRO A 53 -10.03 48.01 -16.44
CA PRO A 53 -9.33 48.34 -17.68
C PRO A 53 -7.84 47.95 -17.69
N ALA A 54 -7.37 47.76 -18.92
CA ALA A 54 -6.02 47.44 -19.34
C ALA A 54 -5.14 48.70 -19.49
N THR A 55 -3.81 48.51 -19.40
CA THR A 55 -2.75 49.01 -20.31
C THR A 55 -1.38 48.78 -19.65
N GLU A 56 -0.22 48.55 -20.28
CA GLU A 56 0.22 47.93 -21.54
C GLU A 56 1.77 48.08 -21.56
N SER A 57 2.51 46.98 -21.80
CA SER A 57 3.86 46.91 -22.39
C SER A 57 4.31 45.43 -22.33
N THR A 58 4.19 44.61 -23.39
CA THR A 58 4.95 44.59 -24.68
C THR A 58 6.42 44.23 -24.43
N ALA A 59 7.05 43.18 -24.96
CA ALA A 59 6.81 42.25 -26.08
C ALA A 59 7.59 40.92 -25.80
N GLN A 60 7.11 39.72 -26.18
CA GLN A 60 7.52 38.92 -27.37
C GLN A 60 9.02 38.52 -27.41
N GLU A 61 9.49 37.32 -27.76
CA GLU A 61 8.95 36.22 -28.56
C GLU A 61 9.87 34.97 -28.47
N SER A 62 9.25 33.79 -28.49
CA SER A 62 9.61 32.49 -29.11
C SER A 62 11.06 32.06 -29.41
N ALA A 63 11.25 30.75 -29.14
CA ALA A 63 11.91 29.73 -29.97
C ALA A 63 13.24 29.10 -29.45
N GLU A 64 13.17 27.79 -29.22
CA GLU A 64 14.20 26.75 -29.47
C GLU A 64 14.87 26.89 -30.89
N PRO A 65 15.90 26.11 -31.35
CA PRO A 65 16.37 24.77 -30.88
C PRO A 65 17.89 24.41 -31.01
N LYS A 66 18.22 23.19 -30.53
CA LYS A 66 19.11 22.13 -31.11
C LYS A 66 20.65 22.21 -31.17
N SER A 67 21.27 21.15 -30.58
CA SER A 67 22.17 20.12 -31.17
C SER A 67 23.58 20.54 -31.65
N SER A 68 24.70 19.79 -31.61
CA SER A 68 25.02 18.36 -31.44
C SER A 68 26.55 18.16 -31.17
N ASP A 69 26.94 16.93 -30.79
CA ASP A 69 28.12 16.14 -31.25
C ASP A 69 29.55 16.60 -30.89
N ASN A 70 30.61 15.79 -30.74
CA ASN A 70 30.87 14.34 -30.84
C ASN A 70 32.29 14.12 -30.25
N SER A 71 32.60 12.94 -29.69
CA SER A 71 33.82 12.23 -30.09
C SER A 71 33.92 10.80 -29.59
N LYS A 72 34.31 9.97 -30.55
CA LYS A 72 34.37 8.53 -30.61
C LYS A 72 35.82 8.07 -30.50
N SER A 73 36.07 7.03 -29.71
CA SER A 73 37.10 5.98 -29.92
C SER A 73 37.07 5.05 -28.70
N LYS A 74 37.36 3.76 -28.72
CA LYS A 74 37.41 2.66 -29.70
C LYS A 74 37.71 1.42 -28.81
N VAL A 75 37.02 0.31 -29.08
CA VAL A 75 37.25 -1.11 -28.68
C VAL A 75 38.77 -1.41 -28.48
N THR A 76 39.28 -2.20 -27.50
CA THR A 76 39.11 -3.67 -27.31
C THR A 76 39.91 -4.19 -26.07
N GLU A 77 39.41 -5.28 -25.45
CA GLU A 77 40.10 -6.36 -24.67
C GLU A 77 40.83 -6.03 -23.34
N ALA A 78 40.87 -6.88 -22.31
CA ALA A 78 40.39 -8.24 -22.09
C ALA A 78 40.23 -8.51 -20.58
N ALA A 79 39.24 -9.34 -20.27
CA ALA A 79 39.26 -10.44 -19.32
C ALA A 79 39.54 -10.19 -17.82
N THR A 80 38.71 -10.93 -17.06
CA THR A 80 38.97 -11.51 -15.73
C THR A 80 38.58 -10.63 -14.54
N LEU A 81 37.30 -10.74 -14.16
CA LEU A 81 36.86 -11.10 -12.79
C LEU A 81 35.37 -11.49 -12.82
N THR A 82 35.02 -12.39 -13.74
CA THR A 82 33.80 -13.21 -13.66
C THR A 82 34.06 -14.34 -12.66
N LYS A 83 33.96 -14.03 -11.37
CA LYS A 83 33.76 -15.04 -10.33
C LYS A 83 33.25 -14.34 -9.09
N THR A 84 32.09 -14.76 -8.59
CA THR A 84 31.52 -14.39 -7.27
C THR A 84 30.46 -13.28 -7.25
N VAL A 85 29.47 -13.29 -8.16
CA VAL A 85 28.10 -12.79 -7.82
C VAL A 85 27.01 -13.61 -8.55
N GLU A 86 27.30 -14.85 -8.94
CA GLU A 86 26.39 -15.72 -9.69
C GLU A 86 25.89 -16.93 -8.88
N GLN A 87 25.97 -16.85 -7.54
CA GLN A 87 25.41 -17.87 -6.67
C GLN A 87 24.65 -17.22 -5.53
N THR A 88 23.37 -17.59 -5.43
CA THR A 88 22.31 -17.08 -4.54
C THR A 88 21.84 -15.69 -4.98
N VAL A 89 20.77 -15.51 -5.75
CA VAL A 89 19.39 -15.93 -5.47
C VAL A 89 18.64 -16.08 -6.80
N THR A 90 18.70 -17.26 -7.42
CA THR A 90 17.65 -17.71 -8.33
C THR A 90 16.66 -18.50 -7.48
N GLN A 91 15.93 -17.82 -6.60
CA GLN A 91 14.70 -18.40 -6.05
C GLN A 91 13.75 -18.49 -7.24
N GLN A 92 13.54 -19.70 -7.74
CA GLN A 92 12.54 -20.00 -8.74
C GLN A 92 11.18 -19.59 -8.19
N TYR A 93 10.78 -18.36 -8.50
CA TYR A 93 9.42 -17.92 -8.32
C TYR A 93 8.57 -18.65 -9.36
N THR A 94 8.03 -19.79 -8.95
CA THR A 94 7.04 -20.50 -9.75
C THR A 94 5.71 -19.90 -9.35
N ALA A 95 5.25 -18.90 -10.11
CA ALA A 95 3.86 -18.45 -10.02
C ALA A 95 2.98 -19.71 -10.20
N PRO A 96 2.08 -20.05 -9.25
CA PRO A 96 1.23 -21.21 -9.42
C PRO A 96 0.33 -20.98 -10.65
N ALA A 97 0.38 -21.92 -11.60
CA ALA A 97 -0.52 -21.92 -12.74
C ALA A 97 -1.98 -22.03 -12.26
N PRO A 98 -2.94 -21.38 -12.93
CA PRO A 98 -4.35 -21.50 -12.57
C PRO A 98 -4.87 -22.86 -13.05
N THR A 99 -4.71 -23.89 -12.21
CA THR A 99 -5.33 -25.20 -12.44
C THR A 99 -6.52 -25.39 -11.52
N LYS A 100 -7.63 -25.81 -12.15
CA LYS A 100 -8.88 -26.31 -11.56
C LYS A 100 -8.66 -26.97 -10.20
N SER A 101 -9.41 -26.48 -9.20
CA SER A 101 -9.69 -27.09 -7.89
C SER A 101 -8.53 -27.91 -7.32
N ASN A 102 -7.54 -27.22 -6.73
CA ASN A 102 -6.46 -27.88 -6.00
C ASN A 102 -7.03 -28.53 -4.73
N PRO A 103 -6.92 -29.87 -4.53
CA PRO A 103 -7.58 -30.57 -3.41
C PRO A 103 -7.13 -30.17 -2.00
N GLY A 104 -6.11 -29.32 -1.88
CA GLY A 104 -5.56 -28.83 -0.62
C GLY A 104 -5.86 -27.37 -0.29
N LEU A 105 -6.80 -26.72 -1.00
CA LEU A 105 -7.23 -25.35 -0.69
C LEU A 105 -8.65 -25.33 -0.11
N PRO A 106 -8.96 -24.40 0.82
CA PRO A 106 -10.30 -24.27 1.36
C PRO A 106 -11.29 -23.85 0.28
N ALA A 107 -12.55 -24.28 0.43
CA ALA A 107 -13.62 -23.79 -0.43
C ALA A 107 -13.73 -22.26 -0.31
N GLY A 108 -13.86 -21.57 -1.44
CA GLY A 108 -13.92 -20.11 -1.50
C GLY A 108 -12.56 -19.41 -1.62
N PHE A 109 -11.46 -20.13 -1.41
CA PHE A 109 -10.11 -19.59 -1.63
C PHE A 109 -9.77 -19.53 -3.12
N ASN A 110 -9.95 -18.36 -3.71
CA ASN A 110 -9.78 -18.05 -5.12
C ASN A 110 -8.93 -16.77 -5.27
N PRO A 111 -7.62 -16.83 -5.00
CA PRO A 111 -6.74 -15.69 -5.20
C PRO A 111 -6.70 -15.32 -6.69
N ALA A 112 -6.71 -14.01 -6.96
CA ALA A 112 -6.55 -13.52 -8.31
C ALA A 112 -5.14 -13.76 -8.85
N THR A 113 -5.00 -13.71 -10.17
CA THR A 113 -3.72 -13.80 -10.87
C THR A 113 -3.33 -12.43 -11.37
N VAL A 114 -2.04 -12.13 -11.35
CA VAL A 114 -1.51 -10.84 -11.79
C VAL A 114 -0.13 -11.05 -12.42
N ALA A 115 0.20 -10.26 -13.45
CA ALA A 115 1.47 -10.34 -14.14
C ALA A 115 2.56 -9.54 -13.40
N CYS A 116 3.81 -10.01 -13.44
CA CYS A 116 4.94 -9.24 -12.91
C CYS A 116 5.62 -8.42 -14.02
N ASP A 117 4.84 -7.58 -14.70
CA ASP A 117 5.24 -6.83 -15.91
C ASP A 117 5.50 -5.33 -15.68
N GLY A 118 5.47 -4.89 -14.43
CA GLY A 118 5.80 -3.52 -14.02
C GLY A 118 4.60 -2.59 -13.83
N HIS A 119 3.37 -3.10 -13.92
CA HIS A 119 2.20 -2.30 -13.52
C HIS A 119 2.17 -2.03 -12.01
N GLY A 120 1.42 -0.99 -11.63
CA GLY A 120 1.27 -0.53 -10.26
C GLY A 120 -0.01 -1.03 -9.61
N VAL A 121 0.11 -1.49 -8.37
CA VAL A 121 -1.01 -1.87 -7.51
C VAL A 121 -0.96 -1.09 -6.20
N LEU A 122 -2.13 -0.78 -5.63
CA LEU A 122 -2.22 -0.26 -4.27
C LEU A 122 -2.55 -1.42 -3.33
N ILE A 123 -1.60 -1.84 -2.50
CA ILE A 123 -1.88 -2.81 -1.43
C ILE A 123 -2.59 -2.06 -0.31
N VAL A 124 -3.90 -2.28 -0.20
CA VAL A 124 -4.78 -1.61 0.79
C VAL A 124 -4.81 -2.35 2.13
N ASP A 125 -4.52 -3.66 2.13
CA ASP A 125 -4.41 -4.48 3.33
C ASP A 125 -3.45 -5.66 3.09
N SER A 126 -2.96 -6.27 4.16
CA SER A 126 -2.05 -7.43 4.12
C SER A 126 -2.41 -8.40 5.24
N VAL A 127 -3.04 -9.51 4.87
CA VAL A 127 -3.42 -10.55 5.81
C VAL A 127 -2.22 -11.47 6.05
N VAL A 128 -1.82 -11.64 7.31
CA VAL A 128 -0.76 -12.58 7.69
C VAL A 128 -1.39 -13.81 8.33
N ALA A 129 -1.10 -14.99 7.79
CA ALA A 129 -1.68 -16.26 8.28
C ALA A 129 -0.72 -17.44 8.05
N GLY A 130 -0.89 -18.50 8.84
CA GLY A 130 -0.14 -19.75 8.68
C GLY A 130 -0.65 -20.61 7.53
N SER A 131 -1.93 -20.46 7.17
CA SER A 131 -2.55 -21.22 6.08
C SER A 131 -3.65 -20.43 5.35
N PRO A 132 -4.06 -20.87 4.14
CA PRO A 132 -5.21 -20.31 3.42
C PRO A 132 -6.52 -20.35 4.22
N GLU A 133 -6.74 -21.40 5.02
CA GLU A 133 -7.95 -21.57 5.85
C GLU A 133 -8.05 -20.49 6.92
N GLU A 134 -6.91 -20.15 7.53
CA GLU A 134 -6.82 -19.08 8.52
C GLU A 134 -6.95 -17.69 7.88
N ALA A 135 -6.46 -17.52 6.65
CA ALA A 135 -6.48 -16.24 5.94
C ALA A 135 -7.87 -15.87 5.40
N LEU A 136 -8.63 -16.86 4.90
CA LEU A 136 -9.82 -16.61 4.08
C LEU A 136 -10.86 -15.68 4.73
N PRO A 137 -11.25 -15.83 6.02
CA PRO A 137 -12.25 -14.94 6.62
C PRO A 137 -11.79 -13.48 6.73
N GLN A 138 -10.48 -13.23 6.80
CA GLN A 138 -9.88 -11.91 6.87
C GLN A 138 -9.82 -11.31 5.46
N LEU A 139 -9.43 -12.13 4.47
CA LEU A 139 -9.39 -11.73 3.07
C LEU A 139 -10.78 -11.32 2.55
N GLU A 140 -11.82 -12.10 2.84
CA GLU A 140 -13.19 -11.78 2.45
C GLU A 140 -13.68 -10.46 3.06
N ARG A 141 -13.38 -10.23 4.35
CA ARG A 141 -13.69 -8.96 5.02
C ARG A 141 -12.94 -7.78 4.41
N SER A 142 -11.68 -7.98 4.04
CA SER A 142 -10.84 -6.95 3.46
C SER A 142 -11.32 -6.56 2.06
N VAL A 143 -11.56 -7.54 1.18
CA VAL A 143 -12.13 -7.29 -0.15
C VAL A 143 -13.51 -6.62 -0.07
N ALA A 144 -14.35 -6.99 0.90
CA ALA A 144 -15.63 -6.32 1.10
C ALA A 144 -15.50 -4.86 1.57
N ALA A 145 -14.43 -4.52 2.30
CA ALA A 145 -14.15 -3.17 2.77
C ALA A 145 -13.55 -2.26 1.69
N TYR A 146 -12.90 -2.82 0.69
CA TYR A 146 -12.22 -2.09 -0.39
C TYR A 146 -12.79 -2.47 -1.76
N PRO A 147 -13.83 -1.75 -2.25
CA PRO A 147 -14.42 -2.03 -3.56
C PRO A 147 -13.38 -1.98 -4.68
N GLY A 148 -13.36 -3.03 -5.51
CA GLY A 148 -12.40 -3.18 -6.61
C GLY A 148 -11.05 -3.79 -6.20
N ALA A 149 -10.86 -4.12 -4.92
CA ALA A 149 -9.70 -4.85 -4.48
C ALA A 149 -9.87 -6.36 -4.71
N GLU A 150 -8.75 -7.02 -5.00
CA GLU A 150 -8.63 -8.47 -5.06
C GLU A 150 -7.54 -8.91 -4.09
N TYR A 151 -7.54 -10.18 -3.70
CA TYR A 151 -6.41 -10.75 -2.95
C TYR A 151 -5.57 -11.67 -3.82
N TYR A 152 -4.26 -11.67 -3.58
CA TYR A 152 -3.32 -12.51 -4.30
C TYR A 152 -2.66 -13.54 -3.39
N ASN A 153 -2.02 -14.53 -4.02
CA ASN A 153 -1.17 -15.46 -3.29
C ASN A 153 0.04 -14.76 -2.66
N PRO A 154 0.60 -15.31 -1.58
CA PRO A 154 1.79 -14.77 -0.97
C PRO A 154 2.96 -14.75 -1.94
N GLY A 155 3.61 -13.58 -2.03
CA GLY A 155 4.77 -13.39 -2.89
C GLY A 155 4.43 -13.37 -4.37
N ILE A 156 3.19 -13.02 -4.74
CA ILE A 156 2.67 -13.10 -6.11
C ILE A 156 3.62 -12.56 -7.21
N CYS A 157 4.45 -11.58 -6.85
CA CYS A 157 5.66 -11.19 -7.57
C CYS A 157 6.83 -11.05 -6.58
N PRO A 158 8.10 -11.20 -7.01
CA PRO A 158 9.28 -10.96 -6.16
C PRO A 158 9.31 -9.61 -5.44
N SER A 159 8.74 -8.58 -6.07
CA SER A 159 8.57 -7.21 -5.55
C SER A 159 7.51 -7.08 -4.45
N VAL A 160 6.71 -8.13 -4.23
CA VAL A 160 5.68 -8.21 -3.19
C VAL A 160 6.14 -9.17 -2.11
N ARG A 161 5.98 -8.75 -0.85
CA ARG A 161 6.37 -9.58 0.29
C ARG A 161 5.49 -10.83 0.34
N GLY A 162 6.11 -12.01 0.37
CA GLY A 162 5.38 -13.27 0.53
C GLY A 162 5.35 -13.82 1.95
N GLU A 163 6.21 -13.35 2.84
CA GLU A 163 6.34 -13.93 4.17
C GLU A 163 6.95 -12.93 5.18
N VAL A 164 6.56 -13.10 6.43
CA VAL A 164 7.13 -12.50 7.64
C VAL A 164 7.32 -13.59 8.70
N ALA A 165 7.87 -13.26 9.86
CA ALA A 165 8.10 -14.24 10.92
C ALA A 165 6.78 -14.89 11.40
N GLU A 166 5.68 -14.13 11.34
CA GLU A 166 4.36 -14.51 11.80
C GLU A 166 3.56 -15.34 10.78
N GLY A 167 4.02 -15.47 9.53
CA GLY A 167 3.38 -16.29 8.51
C GLY A 167 3.45 -15.74 7.10
N LYS A 168 2.63 -16.32 6.21
CA LYS A 168 2.51 -15.91 4.81
C LYS A 168 1.72 -14.61 4.71
N VAL A 169 2.16 -13.71 3.83
CA VAL A 169 1.53 -12.40 3.61
C VAL A 169 0.67 -12.47 2.36
N TYR A 170 -0.63 -12.38 2.51
CA TYR A 170 -1.62 -12.32 1.43
C TYR A 170 -1.98 -10.84 1.18
N PRO A 171 -1.50 -10.23 0.08
CA PRO A 171 -1.84 -8.84 -0.22
C PRO A 171 -3.28 -8.74 -0.70
N VAL A 172 -3.97 -7.70 -0.25
CA VAL A 172 -5.26 -7.26 -0.80
C VAL A 172 -5.00 -5.93 -1.50
N ALA A 173 -5.27 -5.87 -2.80
CA ALA A 173 -4.81 -4.76 -3.62
C ALA A 173 -5.78 -4.37 -4.72
N ILE A 174 -5.71 -3.11 -5.11
CA ILE A 174 -6.41 -2.54 -6.26
C ILE A 174 -5.38 -2.35 -7.37
N ASP A 175 -5.67 -2.86 -8.57
CA ASP A 175 -4.81 -2.71 -9.74
C ASP A 175 -5.08 -1.37 -10.44
N TYR A 176 -4.03 -0.58 -10.64
CA TYR A 176 -4.06 0.71 -11.35
C TYR A 176 -3.37 0.63 -12.72
N GLY A 177 -2.89 -0.54 -13.13
CA GLY A 177 -2.17 -0.72 -14.38
C GLY A 177 -0.95 0.19 -14.44
N CYS A 178 -0.76 0.85 -15.58
CA CYS A 178 0.32 1.82 -15.76
C CYS A 178 -0.03 3.24 -15.28
N ASP A 179 -1.23 3.47 -14.73
CA ASP A 179 -1.67 4.79 -14.26
C ASP A 179 -1.09 5.11 -12.87
N THR A 180 0.18 5.53 -12.87
CA THR A 180 0.92 5.83 -11.65
C THR A 180 0.35 7.05 -10.92
N ASP A 181 -0.19 8.02 -11.66
CA ASP A 181 -0.80 9.22 -11.06
C ASP A 181 -2.09 8.85 -10.30
N ALA A 182 -2.94 8.00 -10.88
CA ALA A 182 -4.13 7.49 -10.20
C ALA A 182 -3.76 6.63 -8.98
N LEU A 183 -2.73 5.78 -9.10
CA LEU A 183 -2.20 4.98 -7.99
C LEU A 183 -1.75 5.87 -6.82
N CYS A 184 -0.93 6.88 -7.08
CA CYS A 184 -0.41 7.75 -6.03
C CYS A 184 -1.49 8.66 -5.43
N SER A 185 -2.41 9.14 -6.26
CA SER A 185 -3.61 9.85 -5.78
C SER A 185 -4.45 8.97 -4.86
N ALA A 186 -4.68 7.71 -5.23
CA ALA A 186 -5.40 6.77 -4.39
C ALA A 186 -4.67 6.45 -3.09
N ALA A 187 -3.36 6.21 -3.13
CA ALA A 187 -2.54 5.97 -1.94
C ALA A 187 -2.61 7.14 -0.95
N SER A 188 -2.61 8.39 -1.46
CA SER A 188 -2.73 9.58 -0.61
C SER A 188 -4.09 9.70 0.09
N ARG A 189 -5.16 9.14 -0.52
CA ARG A 189 -6.54 9.23 -0.02
C ARG A 189 -6.95 8.06 0.85
N LEU A 190 -6.57 6.85 0.45
CA LEU A 190 -6.96 5.59 1.09
C LEU A 190 -5.91 5.11 2.09
N GLY A 191 -4.69 5.63 2.01
CA GLY A 191 -3.52 5.02 2.65
C GLY A 191 -3.07 3.77 1.90
N GLY A 192 -2.39 2.87 2.60
CA GLY A 192 -1.87 1.63 2.03
C GLY A 192 -0.45 1.78 1.47
N ASN A 193 -0.03 0.78 0.69
CA ASN A 193 1.32 0.67 0.16
C ASN A 193 1.29 0.51 -1.37
N PRO A 194 1.56 1.57 -2.14
CA PRO A 194 1.65 1.46 -3.58
C PRO A 194 2.93 0.69 -3.96
N ARG A 195 2.78 -0.29 -4.85
CA ARG A 195 3.82 -1.22 -5.28
C ARG A 195 3.84 -1.39 -6.79
N ILE A 196 5.04 -1.58 -7.33
CA ILE A 196 5.23 -2.03 -8.71
C ILE A 196 5.34 -3.56 -8.73
N MET A 197 4.55 -4.21 -9.58
CA MET A 197 4.54 -5.65 -9.78
C MET A 197 5.69 -6.05 -10.72
N SER A 198 6.89 -6.22 -10.17
CA SER A 198 8.10 -6.58 -10.93
C SER A 198 8.69 -7.95 -10.55
N ASN A 199 9.50 -8.51 -11.46
CA ASN A 199 10.30 -9.73 -11.25
C ASN A 199 11.56 -9.51 -10.40
N ARG A 200 11.76 -8.30 -9.85
CA ARG A 200 12.90 -7.99 -8.99
C ARG A 200 12.42 -7.93 -7.54
N ALA A 201 13.23 -8.42 -6.61
CA ALA A 201 12.96 -8.34 -5.17
C ALA A 201 13.22 -6.92 -4.63
N GLU A 202 12.62 -5.93 -5.29
CA GLU A 202 12.74 -4.52 -4.99
C GLU A 202 11.38 -4.06 -4.45
N PHE A 203 11.31 -3.84 -3.15
CA PHE A 203 10.12 -3.32 -2.49
C PHE A 203 10.08 -1.81 -2.70
N LEU A 204 9.92 -1.39 -3.95
CA LEU A 204 9.82 0.02 -4.35
C LEU A 204 8.38 0.51 -4.29
N SER A 205 8.23 1.77 -3.90
CA SER A 205 6.99 2.48 -4.06
C SER A 205 7.13 3.44 -5.25
N PRO A 206 6.14 3.49 -6.16
CA PRO A 206 6.16 4.43 -7.28
C PRO A 206 5.70 5.85 -6.88
N CYS A 207 5.33 6.01 -5.61
CA CYS A 207 5.01 7.25 -4.92
C CYS A 207 6.07 7.43 -3.80
#